data_AF-A0AAW5AJG8-F1
#
_entry.id   AF-A0AAW5AJG8-F1
#
_cell.length_a   1.000
_cell.length_b   1.000
_cell.length_c   1.000
_cell.angle_alpha   90.00
_cell.angle_beta   90.00
_cell.angle_gamma   90.00
#
_symmetry.space_group_name_H-M   'P 1'
#
loop_
_entity.id
_entity.type
_entity.pdbx_description
1 polymer ?
#
loop_
_entity_poly.entity_id
_entity_poly.type
_entity_poly.pdbx_seq_one_letter_code
_entity_poly.pdbx_strand_id
1 'polypeptide(L)'
;MKKTALLPLLAALTACTAGTPGMSVGIGLGTNIGSHLGLGTSLNIPVSLSPGKTAPGSNSQTAPAANEIIAYFDVHGTPSNAAVKGGFYRQLISKRGDEYIVQDFYGDQGRKRTDPYTISRNQLMNFHATPDNGSLTRYAYNGAVMQQQVFQNGRLISAQY
;
A
#
# COMPACT_ATOMS: atom_id res chain seq x y z
N MET A 1 -31.90 -35.29 -33.93
CA MET A 1 -32.90 -35.34 -32.83
C MET A 1 -32.18 -35.04 -31.51
N LYS A 2 -32.33 -33.81 -30.99
CA LYS A 2 -31.69 -33.34 -29.75
C LYS A 2 -32.67 -33.53 -28.59
N LYS A 3 -32.24 -34.21 -27.53
CA LYS A 3 -33.05 -34.51 -26.35
C LYS A 3 -32.64 -33.64 -25.16
N THR A 4 -33.66 -33.30 -24.36
CA THR A 4 -33.69 -33.06 -22.90
C THR A 4 -33.04 -31.78 -22.35
N ALA A 5 -33.81 -30.81 -21.81
CA ALA A 5 -34.63 -30.77 -20.57
C ALA A 5 -33.78 -30.33 -19.34
N LEU A 6 -33.95 -29.09 -18.87
CA LEU A 6 -34.81 -28.63 -17.76
C LEU A 6 -34.28 -29.01 -16.35
N LEU A 7 -33.70 -28.02 -15.67
CA LEU A 7 -33.55 -27.92 -14.20
C LEU A 7 -34.92 -27.55 -13.57
N PRO A 8 -35.26 -27.94 -12.31
CA PRO A 8 -34.74 -27.20 -11.15
C PRO A 8 -34.60 -27.95 -9.79
N LEU A 9 -33.72 -27.36 -8.95
CA LEU A 9 -33.78 -27.09 -7.49
C LEU A 9 -34.60 -28.00 -6.54
N LEU A 10 -33.96 -28.55 -5.50
CA LEU A 10 -34.41 -28.55 -4.09
C LEU A 10 -33.35 -29.25 -3.19
N ALA A 11 -32.80 -28.56 -2.18
CA ALA A 11 -32.04 -29.20 -1.10
C ALA A 11 -32.44 -28.58 0.25
N ALA A 12 -32.81 -29.45 1.18
CA ALA A 12 -33.53 -29.18 2.42
C ALA A 12 -32.63 -28.66 3.55
N LEU A 13 -33.16 -27.75 4.37
CA LEU A 13 -32.59 -27.37 5.66
C LEU A 13 -33.20 -28.23 6.78
N THR A 14 -32.37 -28.95 7.52
CA THR A 14 -32.73 -29.64 8.77
C THR A 14 -32.11 -28.93 9.98
N ALA A 15 -32.96 -28.56 10.94
CA ALA A 15 -32.65 -28.13 12.31
C ALA A 15 -32.15 -29.34 13.17
N CYS A 16 -31.54 -29.27 14.35
CA CYS A 16 -31.88 -28.63 15.64
C CYS A 16 -30.74 -28.96 16.66
N THR A 17 -30.27 -28.00 17.47
CA THR A 17 -30.38 -27.88 18.96
C THR A 17 -29.17 -28.26 19.84
N ALA A 18 -28.75 -27.24 20.61
CA ALA A 18 -28.48 -27.18 22.06
C ALA A 18 -27.28 -27.89 22.73
N GLY A 19 -26.48 -27.09 23.46
CA GLY A 19 -25.50 -27.53 24.45
C GLY A 19 -24.57 -26.42 24.98
N THR A 20 -25.10 -25.50 25.80
CA THR A 20 -24.38 -24.54 26.70
C THR A 20 -23.45 -25.28 27.70
N PRO A 21 -22.46 -24.65 28.39
CA PRO A 21 -22.53 -23.31 29.01
C PRO A 21 -21.23 -22.47 28.94
N GLY A 22 -21.34 -21.16 29.20
CA GLY A 22 -20.15 -20.37 29.47
C GLY A 22 -20.35 -18.88 29.58
N MET A 23 -20.60 -18.43 30.80
CA MET A 23 -20.27 -17.10 31.33
C MET A 23 -21.12 -15.92 30.86
N SER A 24 -22.09 -15.59 31.71
CA SER A 24 -22.61 -14.24 31.89
C SER A 24 -21.50 -13.23 32.21
N VAL A 25 -21.50 -12.09 31.54
CA VAL A 25 -21.03 -10.82 32.11
C VAL A 25 -22.04 -9.75 31.70
N GLY A 26 -22.91 -9.38 32.63
CA GLY A 26 -23.72 -8.18 32.50
C GLY A 26 -22.83 -6.96 32.71
N ILE A 27 -22.93 -5.96 31.83
CA ILE A 27 -22.57 -4.59 32.13
C ILE A 27 -23.69 -3.71 31.58
N GLY A 28 -24.76 -3.62 32.38
CA GLY A 28 -25.86 -2.70 32.17
C GLY A 28 -25.65 -1.44 32.99
N LEU A 29 -25.77 -0.30 32.31
CA LEU A 29 -26.14 1.02 32.84
C LEU A 29 -25.16 1.65 33.84
N GLY A 30 -24.06 2.19 33.31
CA GLY A 30 -23.27 3.26 33.93
C GLY A 30 -23.40 4.53 33.11
N THR A 31 -24.01 5.56 33.69
CA THR A 31 -24.13 6.92 33.17
C THR A 31 -22.76 7.56 32.96
N ASN A 32 -22.53 8.21 31.80
CA ASN A 32 -21.38 9.09 31.49
C ASN A 32 -20.01 8.35 31.55
N ILE A 33 -19.24 8.24 30.46
CA ILE A 33 -18.21 9.19 30.01
C ILE A 33 -17.62 8.61 28.70
N GLY A 34 -17.32 9.44 27.71
CA GLY A 34 -16.21 9.17 26.79
C GLY A 34 -16.53 8.31 25.55
N SER A 35 -16.87 9.02 24.47
CA SER A 35 -16.76 8.65 23.07
C SER A 35 -15.80 7.50 22.72
N HIS A 36 -16.34 6.31 22.49
CA HIS A 36 -16.01 5.47 21.32
C HIS A 36 -17.12 4.43 21.12
N LEU A 37 -17.69 4.41 19.92
CA LEU A 37 -18.73 3.47 19.47
C LEU A 37 -18.08 2.42 18.58
N GLY A 38 -18.41 1.14 18.74
CA GLY A 38 -18.09 0.13 17.72
C GLY A 38 -18.00 -1.31 18.20
N LEU A 39 -19.15 -1.95 18.40
CA LEU A 39 -19.27 -3.40 18.55
C LEU A 39 -18.95 -4.07 17.20
N GLY A 40 -17.94 -4.95 17.16
CA GLY A 40 -17.79 -5.95 16.08
C GLY A 40 -16.48 -5.97 15.28
N THR A 41 -15.69 -4.90 15.25
CA THR A 41 -14.30 -4.95 14.74
C THR A 41 -13.46 -3.98 15.55
N SER A 42 -12.41 -4.48 16.20
CA SER A 42 -11.56 -3.72 17.13
C SER A 42 -10.71 -2.68 16.38
N LEU A 43 -11.21 -1.44 16.27
CA LEU A 43 -10.37 -0.28 16.01
C LEU A 43 -9.97 0.33 17.36
N ASN A 44 -8.74 0.04 17.78
CA ASN A 44 -8.12 0.68 18.93
C ASN A 44 -7.67 2.08 18.50
N ILE A 45 -8.35 3.15 18.93
CA ILE A 45 -7.87 4.52 18.77
C ILE A 45 -7.25 4.95 20.11
N PRO A 46 -5.91 4.88 20.27
CA PRO A 46 -5.27 5.50 21.41
C PRO A 46 -5.20 7.02 21.19
N VAL A 47 -5.92 7.78 22.01
CA VAL A 47 -5.61 9.19 22.26
C VAL A 47 -4.50 9.24 23.31
N SER A 48 -3.26 9.48 22.89
CA SER A 48 -2.12 9.67 23.80
C SER A 48 -1.63 11.12 23.77
N LEU A 49 -2.13 11.91 24.73
CA LEU A 49 -1.41 13.06 25.28
C LEU A 49 -0.28 12.48 26.15
N SER A 50 0.98 12.58 25.69
CA SER A 50 2.14 12.09 26.45
C SER A 50 2.48 13.08 27.57
N PRO A 51 2.77 12.60 28.79
CA PRO A 51 4.19 12.49 29.14
C PRO A 51 4.50 11.25 30.01
N GLY A 52 5.63 10.58 29.74
CA GLY A 52 6.22 9.61 30.67
C GLY A 52 6.49 8.22 30.06
N LYS A 53 7.77 7.97 29.83
CA LYS A 53 8.44 6.71 29.51
C LYS A 53 7.89 5.49 30.29
N THR A 54 7.63 4.36 29.61
CA THR A 54 8.32 3.03 29.73
C THR A 54 7.53 1.97 28.90
N ALA A 55 8.21 1.27 27.98
CA ALA A 55 7.73 0.10 27.21
C ALA A 55 7.85 -1.19 28.09
N PRO A 56 7.33 -2.41 27.76
CA PRO A 56 7.20 -3.02 26.43
C PRO A 56 5.97 -3.93 26.16
N GLY A 57 5.70 -4.27 24.90
CA GLY A 57 4.84 -5.40 24.54
C GLY A 57 3.98 -5.22 23.27
N SER A 58 4.51 -5.72 22.15
CA SER A 58 3.91 -5.95 20.82
C SER A 58 2.38 -5.83 20.65
N ASN A 59 1.98 -4.83 19.86
CA ASN A 59 1.34 -5.11 18.58
C ASN A 59 1.73 -3.99 17.63
N SER A 60 2.79 -4.22 16.85
CA SER A 60 3.25 -3.31 15.81
C SER A 60 2.20 -3.27 14.71
N GLN A 61 1.17 -2.46 14.91
CA GLN A 61 0.58 -1.73 13.82
C GLN A 61 1.62 -0.70 13.43
N THR A 62 2.63 -1.17 12.69
CA THR A 62 3.58 -0.33 11.98
C THR A 62 2.68 0.55 11.11
N ALA A 63 2.50 1.81 11.49
CA ALA A 63 2.15 2.84 10.52
C ALA A 63 2.99 2.56 9.27
N PRO A 64 2.43 2.60 8.05
CA PRO A 64 3.22 2.33 6.85
C PRO A 64 4.52 3.11 7.00
N ALA A 65 5.65 2.39 6.99
CA ALA A 65 6.95 2.99 7.22
C ALA A 65 6.99 4.26 6.39
N ALA A 66 7.20 5.41 7.02
CA ALA A 66 7.23 6.68 6.30
C ALA A 66 8.21 6.50 5.13
N ASN A 67 7.69 6.44 3.90
CA ASN A 67 8.49 6.08 2.73
C ASN A 67 9.64 7.08 2.62
N GLU A 68 10.87 6.60 2.78
CA GLU A 68 12.07 7.44 2.83
C GLU A 68 12.35 8.01 1.44
N ILE A 69 12.56 9.33 1.34
CA ILE A 69 13.05 9.94 0.10
C ILE A 69 14.53 9.64 -0.02
N ILE A 70 14.90 8.84 -1.03
CA ILE A 70 16.26 8.34 -1.22
C ILE A 70 17.03 9.06 -2.32
N ALA A 71 16.34 9.83 -3.18
CA ALA A 71 16.98 10.66 -4.19
C ALA A 71 16.11 11.86 -4.56
N TYR A 72 16.75 12.99 -4.83
CA TYR A 72 16.15 14.15 -5.48
C TYR A 72 16.74 14.32 -6.87
N PHE A 73 15.91 14.80 -7.79
CA PHE A 73 16.32 15.15 -9.16
C PHE A 73 15.84 16.56 -9.48
N ASP A 74 16.64 17.31 -10.23
CA ASP A 74 16.24 18.61 -10.77
C ASP A 74 15.21 18.46 -11.90
N VAL A 75 14.81 19.59 -12.50
CA VAL A 75 13.85 19.64 -13.62
C VAL A 75 14.31 18.88 -14.87
N HIS A 76 15.61 18.58 -15.00
CA HIS A 76 16.21 17.86 -16.11
C HIS A 76 16.47 16.38 -15.79
N GLY A 77 16.17 15.94 -14.56
CA GLY A 77 16.46 14.59 -14.10
C GLY A 77 17.88 14.39 -13.59
N THR A 78 18.65 15.46 -13.37
CA THR A 78 19.99 15.40 -12.78
C THR A 78 19.87 15.20 -11.28
N PRO A 79 20.65 14.29 -10.66
CA PRO A 79 20.66 14.14 -9.21
C PRO A 79 20.97 15.44 -8.49
N SER A 80 20.26 15.69 -7.39
CA SER A 80 20.44 16.86 -6.53
C SER A 80 20.56 16.41 -5.07
N ASN A 81 21.27 17.19 -4.27
CA ASN A 81 21.40 16.96 -2.83
C ASN A 81 20.15 17.36 -2.04
N ALA A 82 19.23 18.10 -2.65
CA ALA A 82 18.00 18.57 -2.03
C ALA A 82 16.86 18.72 -3.06
N ALA A 83 15.64 18.89 -2.56
CA ALA A 83 14.47 19.15 -3.40
C ALA A 83 14.65 20.44 -4.23
N VAL A 84 14.36 20.35 -5.53
CA VAL A 84 14.37 21.48 -6.46
C VAL A 84 12.94 21.77 -6.88
N LYS A 85 12.58 23.06 -6.96
CA LYS A 85 11.24 23.48 -7.43
C LYS A 85 11.01 22.95 -8.86
N GLY A 86 9.93 22.19 -9.04
CA GLY A 86 9.59 21.54 -10.31
C GLY A 86 10.43 20.30 -10.64
N GLY A 87 11.33 19.89 -9.75
CA GLY A 87 12.09 18.66 -9.86
C GLY A 87 11.27 17.43 -9.50
N PHE A 88 11.96 16.36 -9.12
CA PHE A 88 11.37 15.07 -8.79
C PHE A 88 12.02 14.49 -7.54
N TYR A 89 11.36 13.52 -6.93
CA TYR A 89 11.99 12.71 -5.89
C TYR A 89 11.61 11.24 -6.04
N ARG A 90 12.49 10.38 -5.55
CA ARG A 90 12.29 8.94 -5.49
C ARG A 90 12.13 8.51 -4.04
N GLN A 91 11.04 7.82 -3.75
CA GLN A 91 10.82 7.18 -2.46
C GLN A 91 11.18 5.70 -2.51
N LEU A 92 11.78 5.24 -1.42
CA LEU A 92 11.93 3.82 -1.13
C LEU A 92 10.65 3.32 -0.43
N ILE A 93 10.04 2.31 -1.03
CA ILE A 93 8.87 1.61 -0.45
C ILE A 93 9.34 0.41 0.36
N SER A 94 10.24 -0.39 -0.21
CA SER A 94 10.84 -1.52 0.50
C SER A 94 12.16 -1.93 -0.13
N LYS A 95 12.96 -2.69 0.63
CA LYS A 95 14.24 -3.22 0.19
C LYS A 95 14.34 -4.70 0.53
N ARG A 96 14.76 -5.52 -0.43
CA ARG A 96 15.02 -6.95 -0.26
C ARG A 96 16.36 -7.32 -0.88
N GLY A 97 17.40 -7.44 -0.05
CA GLY A 97 18.76 -7.64 -0.56
C GLY A 97 19.19 -6.47 -1.44
N ASP A 98 19.47 -6.76 -2.72
CA ASP A 98 19.86 -5.77 -3.73
C ASP A 98 18.69 -5.25 -4.58
N GLU A 99 17.46 -5.72 -4.32
CA GLU A 99 16.24 -5.22 -4.93
C GLU A 99 15.65 -4.06 -4.11
N TYR A 100 15.43 -2.93 -4.77
CA TYR A 100 14.84 -1.74 -4.20
C TYR A 100 13.50 -1.48 -4.90
N ILE A 101 12.40 -1.59 -4.16
CA ILE A 101 11.09 -1.19 -4.67
C ILE A 101 10.94 0.30 -4.41
N VAL A 102 10.88 1.06 -5.48
CA VAL A 102 10.86 2.52 -5.44
C VAL A 102 9.67 3.07 -6.19
N GLN A 103 9.33 4.32 -5.91
CA GLN A 103 8.33 5.07 -6.66
C GLN A 103 8.79 6.51 -6.85
N ASP A 104 8.65 7.01 -8.08
CA ASP A 104 8.99 8.38 -8.42
C ASP A 104 7.76 9.28 -8.30
N PHE A 105 8.01 10.51 -7.85
CA PHE A 105 7.02 11.55 -7.65
C PHE A 105 7.48 12.85 -8.30
N TYR A 106 6.51 13.68 -8.65
CA TYR A 106 6.75 15.09 -8.92
C TYR A 106 7.16 15.79 -7.62
N GLY A 107 8.11 16.71 -7.72
CA GLY A 107 8.71 17.43 -6.59
C GLY A 107 7.73 18.30 -5.82
N ASP A 108 6.57 18.57 -6.41
CA ASP A 108 5.50 19.37 -5.85
C ASP A 108 4.26 18.52 -5.51
N GLN A 109 3.73 18.76 -4.30
CA GLN A 109 2.44 18.23 -3.83
C GLN A 109 2.32 16.69 -3.76
N GLY A 110 3.44 15.97 -3.85
CA GLY A 110 3.48 14.52 -3.67
C GLY A 110 2.74 13.73 -4.74
N ARG A 111 2.63 14.27 -5.95
CA ARG A 111 1.89 13.65 -7.05
C ARG A 111 2.73 12.54 -7.66
N LYS A 112 2.17 11.33 -7.78
CA LYS A 112 2.92 10.18 -8.30
C LYS A 112 3.29 10.40 -9.77
N ARG A 113 4.51 10.01 -10.14
CA ARG A 113 5.01 9.96 -11.51
C ARG A 113 5.11 8.54 -12.02
N THR A 114 5.35 7.56 -11.14
CA THR A 114 5.32 6.14 -11.50
C THR A 114 4.43 5.34 -10.55
N ASP A 115 4.10 4.11 -10.95
CA ASP A 115 3.76 3.07 -9.98
C ASP A 115 5.05 2.54 -9.31
N PRO A 116 4.95 1.81 -8.18
CA PRO A 116 6.09 1.12 -7.59
C PRO A 116 6.76 0.17 -8.58
N TYR A 117 8.09 0.19 -8.65
CA TYR A 117 8.87 -0.70 -9.52
C TYR A 117 10.21 -1.04 -8.88
N THR A 118 10.78 -2.18 -9.27
CA THR A 118 12.00 -2.71 -8.67
C THR A 118 13.23 -2.28 -9.47
N ILE A 119 14.24 -1.75 -8.79
CA ILE A 119 15.54 -1.40 -9.37
C ILE A 119 16.68 -1.90 -8.50
N SER A 120 17.90 -1.91 -9.05
CA SER A 120 19.13 -2.24 -8.33
C SER A 120 19.77 -1.00 -7.68
N ARG A 121 20.68 -1.23 -6.71
CA ARG A 121 21.33 -0.16 -5.94
C ARG A 121 22.01 0.90 -6.82
N ASN A 122 22.72 0.49 -7.87
CA ASN A 122 23.45 1.37 -8.78
C ASN A 122 22.52 2.24 -9.65
N GLN A 123 21.22 1.93 -9.71
CA GLN A 123 20.23 2.69 -10.45
C GLN A 123 19.47 3.71 -9.58
N LEU A 124 19.68 3.73 -8.26
CA LEU A 124 18.93 4.61 -7.35
C LEU A 124 19.03 6.10 -7.73
N MET A 125 20.22 6.54 -8.19
CA MET A 125 20.49 7.91 -8.62
C MET A 125 20.28 8.11 -10.14
N ASN A 126 19.68 7.15 -10.84
CA ASN A 126 19.29 7.30 -12.24
C ASN A 126 17.80 7.63 -12.34
N PHE A 127 17.49 8.83 -12.82
CA PHE A 127 16.10 9.30 -13.00
C PHE A 127 15.32 8.48 -14.04
N HIS A 128 16.01 7.94 -15.05
CA HIS A 128 15.43 7.11 -16.10
C HIS A 128 15.63 5.62 -15.84
N ALA A 129 15.85 5.23 -14.58
CA ALA A 129 15.98 3.82 -14.21
C ALA A 129 14.77 3.01 -14.70
N THR A 130 15.06 1.79 -15.16
CA THR A 130 14.09 0.81 -15.62
C THR A 130 14.27 -0.47 -14.82
N PRO A 131 13.19 -1.22 -14.54
CA PRO A 131 13.30 -2.48 -13.84
C PRO A 131 14.01 -3.53 -14.70
N ASP A 132 14.76 -4.43 -14.06
CA ASP A 132 15.29 -5.61 -14.76
C ASP A 132 14.16 -6.57 -15.15
N ASN A 133 13.16 -6.72 -14.27
CA ASN A 133 11.97 -7.53 -14.51
C ASN A 133 10.73 -6.80 -13.99
N GLY A 134 9.62 -6.88 -14.72
CA GLY A 134 8.34 -6.32 -14.33
C GLY A 134 7.91 -5.13 -15.17
N SER A 135 6.93 -4.36 -14.69
CA SER A 135 6.37 -3.22 -15.42
C SER A 135 6.88 -1.87 -14.90
N LEU A 136 6.82 -0.87 -15.77
CA LEU A 136 7.05 0.53 -15.45
C LEU A 136 5.96 1.37 -16.10
N THR A 137 5.03 1.85 -15.27
CA THR A 137 4.02 2.82 -15.67
C THR A 137 4.52 4.21 -15.32
N ARG A 138 4.47 5.15 -16.27
CA ARG A 138 4.72 6.57 -16.05
C ARG A 138 3.45 7.37 -16.30
N TYR A 139 3.23 8.34 -15.42
CA TYR A 139 2.11 9.27 -15.49
C TYR A 139 2.61 10.65 -15.87
N ALA A 140 1.77 11.38 -16.60
CA ALA A 140 1.89 12.81 -16.79
C ALA A 140 1.55 13.54 -15.50
N TYR A 141 1.89 14.83 -15.46
CA TYR A 141 1.55 15.66 -14.30
C TYR A 141 0.05 15.58 -14.05
N ASN A 142 -0.85 15.72 -15.03
CA ASN A 142 -2.30 15.60 -14.82
C ASN A 142 -2.82 14.21 -14.37
N GLY A 143 -1.95 13.20 -14.22
CA GLY A 143 -2.31 11.83 -13.81
C GLY A 143 -2.68 10.90 -14.97
N ALA A 144 -2.67 11.38 -16.21
CA ALA A 144 -2.85 10.52 -17.38
C ALA A 144 -1.66 9.57 -17.54
N VAL A 145 -1.89 8.34 -18.01
CA VAL A 145 -0.81 7.42 -18.35
C VAL A 145 -0.09 7.96 -19.59
N MET A 146 1.22 8.17 -19.50
CA MET A 146 2.08 8.55 -20.63
C MET A 146 2.75 7.34 -21.28
N GLN A 147 3.02 6.32 -20.47
CA GLN A 147 3.81 5.20 -20.91
C GLN A 147 3.56 4.01 -19.99
N GLN A 148 3.42 2.83 -20.58
CA GLN A 148 3.44 1.56 -19.87
C GLN A 148 4.42 0.62 -20.57
N GLN A 149 5.45 0.18 -19.84
CA GLN A 149 6.49 -0.69 -20.36
C GLN A 149 6.56 -1.99 -19.55
N VAL A 150 6.98 -3.07 -20.20
CA VAL A 150 7.28 -4.36 -19.54
C VAL A 150 8.70 -4.77 -19.89
N PHE A 151 9.46 -5.15 -18.86
CA PHE A 151 10.86 -5.55 -18.94
C PHE A 151 11.06 -7.00 -18.49
N GLN A 152 12.00 -7.68 -19.13
CA GLN A 152 12.48 -9.00 -18.76
C GLN A 152 14.00 -9.06 -18.97
N ASN A 153 14.74 -9.44 -17.93
CA ASN A 153 16.21 -9.48 -17.93
C ASN A 153 16.87 -8.17 -18.44
N GLY A 154 16.34 -7.03 -18.00
CA GLY A 154 16.81 -5.68 -18.38
C GLY A 154 16.39 -5.24 -19.79
N ARG A 155 15.63 -6.05 -20.52
CA ARG A 155 15.20 -5.76 -21.90
C ARG A 155 13.73 -5.39 -21.95
N LEU A 156 13.42 -4.33 -22.69
CA LEU A 156 12.05 -3.95 -23.03
C LEU A 156 11.42 -5.00 -23.95
N ILE A 157 10.30 -5.59 -23.54
CA ILE A 157 9.56 -6.59 -24.32
C ILE A 157 8.21 -6.09 -24.82
N SER A 158 7.63 -5.08 -24.17
CA SER A 158 6.37 -4.45 -24.58
C SER A 158 6.32 -2.99 -24.14
N ALA A 159 5.71 -2.13 -24.95
CA ALA A 159 5.50 -0.72 -24.64
C ALA A 159 4.17 -0.22 -25.22
N GLN A 160 3.47 0.60 -24.44
CA GLN A 160 2.31 1.38 -24.83
C GLN A 160 2.57 2.85 -24.48
N TYR A 161 2.13 3.75 -25.35
CA TYR A 161 2.34 5.20 -25.26
C TYR A 161 1.00 5.91 -25.47
#